data_AF-A0A822D084-F1
#
_entry.id   AF-A0A822D084-F1
#
_cell.length_a   1.000
_cell.length_b   1.000
_cell.length_c   1.000
_cell.angle_alpha   90.00
_cell.angle_beta   90.00
_cell.angle_gamma   90.00
#
_symmetry.space_group_name_H-M   'P 1'
#
loop_
_entity.id
_entity.type
_entity.pdbx_description
1 polymer ?
#
loop_
_entity_poly.entity_id
_entity_poly.type
_entity_poly.pdbx_seq_one_letter_code
_entity_poly.pdbx_strand_id
1 'polypeptide(L)'
;MYLALVQFIIANPFSDKTKNDFYYRDTFTKYPGKYDYVQLDYNPSKSEKVDENNKKQLVAIEQLKNLPIPESKLDKRIQNLIQLICNIQAMEEALLEMKFDARKNPL
;
A
#
# COMPACT_ATOMS: atom_id res chain seq x y z
N MET A 1 8.96 25.24 20.86
CA MET A 1 7.68 25.12 21.59
C MET A 1 6.61 24.39 20.77
N TYR A 2 6.30 24.82 19.55
CA TYR A 2 5.24 24.21 18.72
C TYR A 2 5.45 22.71 18.40
N LEU A 3 6.67 22.31 18.04
CA LEU A 3 6.99 20.91 17.74
C LEU A 3 6.79 19.97 18.95
N ALA A 4 7.18 20.42 20.15
CA ALA A 4 7.00 19.65 21.38
C ALA A 4 5.51 19.48 21.73
N LEU A 5 4.69 20.50 21.47
CA LEU A 5 3.24 20.43 21.63
C LEU A 5 2.62 19.41 20.67
N VAL A 6 3.01 19.42 19.40
CA VAL A 6 2.53 18.45 18.40
C VAL A 6 2.92 17.02 18.79
N GLN A 7 4.16 16.81 19.22
CA GLN A 7 4.62 15.50 19.70
C GLN A 7 3.80 15.01 20.90
N PHE A 8 3.54 15.88 21.88
CA PHE A 8 2.74 15.55 23.06
C PHE A 8 1.29 15.19 22.69
N ILE A 9 0.67 15.96 21.80
CA ILE A 9 -0.70 15.72 21.31
C ILE A 9 -0.84 14.37 20.62
N ILE A 10 0.22 13.89 19.96
CA ILE A 10 0.22 12.63 19.24
C ILE A 10 0.62 11.45 20.15
N ALA A 11 1.62 11.62 21.01
CA ALA A 11 2.17 10.55 21.83
C ALA A 11 1.21 10.11 22.96
N ASN A 12 0.49 11.04 23.59
CA ASN A 12 -0.48 10.72 24.64
C ASN A 12 -1.59 9.78 24.19
N PRO A 13 -2.39 10.10 23.14
CA PRO A 13 -3.46 9.20 22.70
C PRO A 13 -2.94 7.85 22.18
N PHE A 14 -1.69 7.79 21.69
CA PHE A 14 -1.06 6.53 21.31
C PHE A 14 -0.78 5.66 22.54
N SER A 15 -0.16 6.24 23.57
CA SER A 15 0.12 5.54 24.83
C SER A 15 -1.17 5.10 25.53
N ASP A 16 -2.21 5.95 25.57
CA ASP A 16 -3.50 5.59 26.17
C ASP A 16 -4.16 4.39 25.49
N LYS A 17 -4.06 4.32 24.15
CA LYS A 17 -4.66 3.27 23.33
C LYS A 17 -3.86 1.98 23.32
N THR A 18 -2.54 2.03 23.42
CA THR A 18 -1.65 0.87 23.22
C THR A 18 -0.87 0.45 24.46
N LYS A 19 -0.75 1.30 25.48
CA LYS A 19 0.18 1.18 26.63
C LYS A 19 1.66 1.10 26.24
N ASN A 20 2.02 1.57 25.05
CA ASN A 20 3.40 1.61 24.56
C ASN A 20 3.83 3.07 24.32
N ASP A 21 5.13 3.34 24.46
CA ASP A 21 5.69 4.65 24.11
C ASP A 21 5.65 4.85 22.59
N PHE A 22 5.28 6.06 22.17
CA PHE A 22 5.23 6.44 20.77
C PHE A 22 6.60 6.38 20.08
N TYR A 23 7.70 6.61 20.80
CA TYR A 23 9.06 6.65 20.20
C TYR A 23 9.73 5.27 20.11
N TYR A 24 9.29 4.30 20.92
CA TYR A 24 9.87 2.95 20.97
C TYR A 24 8.92 1.92 20.34
N ARG A 25 8.54 2.16 19.09
CA ARG A 25 7.60 1.26 18.36
C ARG A 25 8.26 -0.03 17.90
N ASP A 26 9.57 -0.04 17.74
CA ASP A 26 10.32 -1.23 17.33
C ASP A 26 10.25 -2.34 18.39
N THR A 27 9.99 -1.99 19.65
CA THR A 27 9.84 -2.91 20.78
C THR A 27 8.39 -3.01 21.27
N PHE A 28 7.42 -2.85 20.36
CA PHE A 28 5.99 -2.86 20.71
C PHE A 28 5.55 -4.18 21.37
N THR A 29 4.83 -4.07 22.50
CA THR A 29 4.23 -5.21 23.19
C THR A 29 2.72 -5.14 23.18
N LYS A 30 2.06 -6.22 22.73
CA LYS A 30 0.61 -6.30 22.71
C LYS A 30 0.03 -6.54 24.12
N TYR A 31 -0.95 -5.73 24.50
CA TYR A 31 -1.72 -5.90 25.74
C TYR A 31 -3.19 -6.26 25.48
N PRO A 32 -3.78 -7.20 26.26
CA PRO A 32 -5.21 -7.51 26.19
C PRO A 32 -6.09 -6.28 26.41
N GLY A 33 -7.14 -6.13 25.61
CA GLY A 33 -8.07 -4.98 25.70
C GLY A 33 -7.51 -3.63 25.23
N LYS A 34 -6.28 -3.60 24.69
CA LYS A 34 -5.66 -2.41 24.09
C LYS A 34 -5.46 -2.60 22.59
N TYR A 35 -5.27 -1.49 21.87
CA TYR A 35 -5.04 -1.52 20.42
C TYR A 35 -3.72 -2.23 20.08
N ASP A 36 -3.67 -2.84 18.91
CA ASP A 36 -2.43 -3.37 18.34
C ASP A 36 -1.76 -2.33 17.44
N TYR A 37 -0.48 -2.51 17.15
CA TYR A 37 0.25 -1.69 16.19
C TYR A 37 0.43 -2.44 14.88
N VAL A 38 -0.18 -1.92 13.82
CA VAL A 38 0.02 -2.41 12.45
C VAL A 38 0.96 -1.45 11.75
N GLN A 39 2.15 -1.94 11.39
CA GLN A 39 3.09 -1.18 10.59
C GLN A 39 2.60 -1.15 9.14
N LEU A 40 2.42 0.06 8.62
CA LEU A 40 2.00 0.31 7.24
C LEU A 40 3.14 1.05 6.54
N ASP A 41 3.55 0.54 5.39
CA ASP A 41 4.54 1.20 4.54
C ASP A 41 3.86 2.27 3.68
N TYR A 42 3.66 3.46 4.27
CA TYR A 42 3.12 4.64 3.56
C TYR A 42 4.09 5.25 2.54
N ASN A 43 5.19 4.57 2.22
CA ASN A 43 6.14 5.06 1.25
C ASN A 43 5.80 4.45 -0.11
N PRO A 44 5.12 5.20 -1.02
CA PRO A 44 4.82 4.70 -2.36
C PRO A 44 6.10 4.35 -3.12
N SER A 45 7.25 4.90 -2.73
CA SER A 45 8.56 4.64 -3.31
C SER A 45 9.29 3.42 -2.72
N LYS A 46 8.71 2.72 -1.72
CA LYS A 46 9.32 1.52 -1.09
C LYS A 46 8.43 0.28 -1.13
N SER A 47 7.10 0.40 -1.22
CA SER A 47 6.25 -0.72 -1.70
C SER A 47 6.70 -1.13 -3.10
N GLU A 48 7.16 -0.14 -3.85
CA GLU A 48 8.09 -0.23 -4.95
C GLU A 48 9.54 -0.39 -4.44
N LYS A 49 9.97 -1.58 -4.01
CA LYS A 49 11.37 -1.99 -4.27
C LYS A 49 11.50 -2.26 -5.77
N VAL A 50 11.29 -1.19 -6.50
CA VAL A 50 11.48 -1.01 -7.92
C VAL A 50 12.99 -0.83 -8.02
N ASP A 51 13.66 -1.89 -8.45
CA ASP A 51 15.03 -1.81 -8.98
C ASP A 51 15.20 -0.52 -9.79
N GLU A 52 16.38 0.09 -9.83
CA GLU A 52 16.58 1.35 -10.58
C GLU A 52 16.08 1.28 -12.04
N ASN A 53 15.96 0.07 -12.60
CA ASN A 53 15.33 -0.22 -13.88
C ASN A 53 13.82 0.09 -13.93
N ASN A 54 13.06 -0.21 -12.87
CA ASN A 54 11.62 0.01 -12.82
C ASN A 54 11.25 1.51 -12.64
N LYS A 55 12.11 2.35 -12.03
CA LYS A 55 11.85 3.80 -11.91
C LYS A 55 11.78 4.49 -13.26
N LYS A 56 12.65 4.10 -14.20
CA LYS A 56 12.60 4.59 -15.59
C LYS A 56 11.34 4.10 -16.31
N GLN A 57 10.87 2.88 -16.01
CA GLN A 57 9.62 2.35 -16.55
C GLN A 57 8.39 3.07 -16.02
N LEU A 58 8.32 3.44 -14.74
CA LEU A 58 7.17 4.16 -14.18
C LEU A 58 7.00 5.55 -14.80
N VAL A 59 8.09 6.29 -14.96
CA VAL A 59 8.07 7.59 -15.65
C VAL A 59 7.67 7.42 -17.14
N ALA A 60 8.10 6.34 -17.78
CA ALA A 60 7.67 6.01 -19.14
C ALA A 60 6.18 5.61 -19.21
N ILE A 61 5.65 4.88 -18.22
CA ILE A 61 4.23 4.47 -18.14
C ILE A 61 3.32 5.69 -17.96
N GLU A 62 3.70 6.66 -17.11
CA GLU A 62 2.96 7.91 -16.95
C GLU A 62 2.94 8.75 -18.22
N GLN A 63 4.04 8.77 -18.97
CA GLN A 63 4.11 9.41 -20.29
C GLN A 63 3.28 8.66 -21.34
N LEU A 64 3.25 7.32 -21.28
CA LEU A 64 2.51 6.44 -22.20
C LEU A 64 0.99 6.43 -21.96
N LYS A 65 0.51 6.79 -20.75
CA LYS A 65 -0.94 6.92 -20.46
C LYS A 65 -1.66 7.90 -21.38
N ASN A 66 -0.94 8.89 -21.92
CA ASN A 66 -1.49 9.90 -22.83
C ASN A 66 -1.35 9.53 -24.32
N LEU A 67 -0.69 8.41 -24.64
CA LEU A 67 -0.60 7.90 -26.01
C LEU A 67 -1.70 6.88 -26.30
N PRO A 68 -2.17 6.81 -27.56
CA PRO A 68 -3.07 5.74 -27.98
C PRO A 68 -2.37 4.39 -27.77
N ILE A 69 -3.09 3.46 -27.13
CA ILE A 69 -2.57 2.11 -26.84
C ILE A 69 -2.24 1.45 -28.19
N PRO A 70 -0.97 1.04 -28.42
CA PRO A 70 -0.60 0.42 -29.68
C PRO A 70 -1.31 -0.93 -29.83
N GLU A 71 -1.61 -1.32 -31.07
CA GLU A 71 -2.22 -2.62 -31.33
C GLU A 71 -1.29 -3.76 -30.89
N SER A 72 -1.83 -4.68 -30.10
CA SER A 72 -1.08 -5.82 -29.59
C SER A 72 -0.76 -6.80 -30.72
N LYS A 73 0.52 -7.14 -30.86
CA LYS A 73 1.03 -8.12 -31.84
C LYS A 73 0.91 -9.56 -31.37
N LEU A 74 0.35 -9.80 -30.18
CA LEU A 74 0.24 -11.14 -29.57
C LEU A 74 -0.92 -11.95 -30.16
N ASP A 75 -0.83 -13.27 -30.13
CA ASP A 75 -1.95 -14.16 -30.50
C ASP A 75 -3.16 -13.89 -29.59
N LYS A 76 -4.37 -13.98 -30.16
CA LYS A 76 -5.63 -13.70 -29.47
C LYS A 76 -5.80 -14.55 -28.21
N ARG A 77 -5.32 -15.80 -28.24
CA ARG A 77 -5.35 -16.71 -27.08
C ARG A 77 -4.52 -16.18 -25.92
N ILE A 78 -3.35 -15.63 -26.21
CA ILE A 78 -2.45 -15.05 -25.19
C ILE A 78 -3.03 -13.73 -24.67
N GLN A 79 -3.59 -12.89 -25.54
CA GLN A 79 -4.28 -11.67 -25.12
C GLN A 79 -5.41 -11.97 -24.15
N ASN A 80 -6.25 -12.97 -24.46
CA ASN A 80 -7.36 -13.36 -23.60
C ASN A 80 -6.88 -13.92 -22.26
N LEU A 81 -5.79 -14.69 -22.26
CA LEU A 81 -5.19 -15.19 -21.01
C LEU A 81 -4.70 -14.03 -20.13
N ILE A 82 -3.97 -13.08 -20.70
CA ILE A 82 -3.47 -11.90 -19.99
C ILE A 82 -4.63 -11.07 -19.44
N GLN A 83 -5.66 -10.84 -20.25
CA GLN A 83 -6.85 -10.11 -19.82
C GLN A 83 -7.55 -10.79 -18.64
N LEU A 84 -7.57 -12.12 -18.60
CA LEU A 84 -8.17 -12.89 -17.52
C LEU A 84 -7.35 -12.80 -16.22
N ILE A 85 -6.03 -13.00 -16.29
CA ILE A 85 -5.17 -13.04 -15.09
C ILE A 85 -4.80 -11.66 -14.55
N CYS A 86 -4.79 -10.64 -15.40
CA CYS A 86 -4.45 -9.25 -15.02
C CYS A 86 -5.70 -8.37 -14.85
N ASN A 87 -6.87 -8.96 -14.59
CA ASN A 87 -8.08 -8.20 -14.33
C ASN A 87 -8.10 -7.68 -12.89
N ILE A 88 -7.78 -6.40 -12.70
CA ILE A 88 -7.75 -5.73 -11.39
C ILE A 88 -9.14 -5.77 -10.73
N GLN A 89 -10.23 -5.61 -11.48
CA GLN A 89 -11.58 -5.64 -10.91
C GLN A 89 -11.90 -7.02 -10.33
N ALA A 90 -11.54 -8.09 -11.04
CA ALA A 90 -11.74 -9.45 -10.55
C ALA A 90 -10.89 -9.74 -9.30
N MET A 91 -9.69 -9.17 -9.21
CA MET A 91 -8.86 -9.26 -8.01
C MET A 91 -9.47 -8.51 -6.82
N GLU A 92 -10.00 -7.30 -7.04
CA GLU A 92 -10.69 -6.52 -6.01
C GLU A 92 -11.94 -7.25 -5.48
N GLU A 93 -12.75 -7.83 -6.38
CA GLU A 93 -13.93 -8.62 -6.03
C GLU A 93 -13.56 -9.85 -5.19
N ALA A 94 -12.51 -10.59 -5.56
CA ALA A 94 -12.03 -11.73 -4.80
C ALA A 94 -11.52 -11.34 -3.40
N LEU A 95 -10.81 -10.22 -3.28
CA LEU A 95 -10.36 -9.70 -1.98
C LEU A 95 -11.54 -9.27 -1.10
N LEU A 96 -12.57 -8.67 -1.69
CA LEU A 96 -13.78 -8.27 -0.99
C LEU A 96 -14.55 -9.49 -0.46
N GLU A 97 -14.64 -10.56 -1.25
CA GLU A 97 -15.26 -11.83 -0.83
C GLU A 97 -14.49 -12.47 0.34
N MET A 98 -13.15 -12.37 0.33
CA MET A 98 -12.29 -12.77 1.44
C MET A 98 -12.38 -11.84 2.69
N LYS A 99 -13.26 -10.83 2.67
CA LYS A 99 -13.43 -9.82 3.72
C LYS A 99 -12.15 -9.03 4.01
N PHE A 100 -11.25 -8.94 3.03
CA PHE A 100 -10.08 -8.10 3.12
C PHE A 100 -10.49 -6.65 2.82
N ASP A 101 -10.20 -5.72 3.74
CA ASP A 101 -10.56 -4.30 3.58
C ASP A 101 -9.56 -3.63 2.62
N ALA A 102 -9.79 -3.78 1.31
CA ALA A 102 -8.98 -3.19 0.24
C ALA A 102 -8.89 -1.66 0.33
N ARG A 103 -9.81 -0.99 1.05
CA ARG A 103 -9.72 0.47 1.29
C ARG A 103 -8.68 0.82 2.35
N LYS A 104 -8.40 -0.09 3.29
CA LYS A 104 -7.41 0.12 4.37
C LYS A 104 -6.04 -0.44 4.03
N ASN A 105 -5.98 -1.44 3.15
CA ASN A 105 -4.74 -1.99 2.59
C ASN A 105 -4.84 -2.02 1.06
N PRO A 106 -4.83 -0.85 0.38
CA PRO A 106 -4.61 -0.82 -1.05
C PRO A 106 -3.22 -1.40 -1.35
N LEU A 107 -3.13 -2.26 -2.37
CA LEU A 107 -1.88 -2.76 -2.93
C LEU A 107 -1.04 -1.62 -3.52
#